data_AF-A0AAP0S9X0-F1
#
_entry.id   AF-A0AAP0S9X0-F1
#
_cell.length_a   1.000
_cell.length_b   1.000
_cell.length_c   1.000
_cell.angle_alpha   90.00
_cell.angle_beta   90.00
_cell.angle_gamma   90.00
#
_symmetry.space_group_name_H-M   'P 1'
#
loop_
_entity.id
_entity.type
_entity.pdbx_description
1 polymer ?
#
loop_
_entity_poly.entity_id
_entity_poly.type
_entity_poly.pdbx_seq_one_letter_code
_entity_poly.pdbx_strand_id
1 'polypeptide(L)'
;MLNRFSCIALAGVTTEYLLYGYSEGGLADINKLDALFKSLGFTQKKADSQVRWAVLNTALILRRHEEARAKLADAMSMGKSVGFCIDTIEETIDEADI
;
A
#
# COMPACT_ATOMS: atom_id res chain seq x y z
N MET A 1 1.47 3.00 -15.11
CA MET A 1 0.46 3.64 -14.24
C MET A 1 -0.35 2.61 -13.44
N LEU A 2 -0.92 1.58 -14.09
CA LEU A 2 -1.72 0.53 -13.43
C LEU A 2 -1.00 -0.14 -12.24
N ASN A 3 0.26 -0.53 -12.39
CA ASN A 3 1.03 -1.16 -11.32
C ASN A 3 1.08 -0.33 -10.03
N ARG A 4 1.39 0.97 -10.13
CA ARG A 4 1.42 1.87 -8.97
C ARG A 4 0.04 2.02 -8.35
N PHE A 5 -0.99 2.19 -9.19
CA PHE A 5 -2.37 2.26 -8.71
C PHE A 5 -2.80 1.00 -7.96
N SER A 6 -2.48 -0.18 -8.50
CA SER A 6 -2.78 -1.46 -7.84
C SER A 6 -2.07 -1.59 -6.49
N CYS A 7 -0.80 -1.17 -6.39
CA CYS A 7 -0.09 -1.17 -5.11
C CYS A 7 -0.73 -0.20 -4.11
N ILE A 8 -1.08 1.02 -4.52
CA ILE A 8 -1.72 2.02 -3.66
C ILE A 8 -3.09 1.50 -3.16
N ALA A 9 -3.91 0.97 -4.06
CA ALA A 9 -5.24 0.44 -3.70
C ALA A 9 -5.17 -0.74 -2.72
N LEU A 10 -4.07 -1.48 -2.69
CA LEU A 10 -3.87 -2.64 -1.82
C LEU A 10 -2.97 -2.34 -0.61
N ALA A 11 -2.44 -1.12 -0.47
CA ALA A 11 -1.50 -0.77 0.58
C ALA A 11 -2.10 -0.88 1.99
N GLY A 12 -3.34 -0.42 2.18
CA GLY A 12 -4.04 -0.54 3.45
C GLY A 12 -4.24 -2.00 3.86
N VAL A 13 -4.87 -2.79 2.98
CA VAL A 13 -5.13 -4.23 3.19
C VAL A 13 -3.84 -5.01 3.46
N THR A 14 -2.78 -4.74 2.69
CA THR A 14 -1.49 -5.41 2.87
C THR A 14 -0.85 -5.04 4.21
N THR A 15 -0.95 -3.77 4.63
CA THR A 15 -0.43 -3.31 5.92
C THR A 15 -1.17 -3.96 7.09
N GLU A 16 -2.50 -3.97 7.06
CA GLU A 16 -3.32 -4.63 8.09
C GLU A 16 -2.96 -6.11 8.20
N TYR A 17 -2.87 -6.82 7.06
CA TYR A 17 -2.53 -8.23 7.06
C TYR A 17 -1.12 -8.50 7.60
N LEU A 18 -0.13 -7.65 7.27
CA LEU A 18 1.23 -7.76 7.79
C LEU A 18 1.31 -7.57 9.31
N LEU A 19 0.49 -6.68 9.87
CA LEU A 19 0.48 -6.36 11.30
C LEU A 19 -0.36 -7.32 12.13
N TYR A 20 -1.52 -7.75 11.62
CA TYR A 20 -2.56 -8.43 12.41
C TYR A 20 -2.90 -9.83 11.89
N GLY A 21 -2.40 -10.24 10.72
CA GLY A 21 -2.71 -11.54 10.10
C GLY A 21 -4.08 -11.62 9.45
N TYR A 22 -4.87 -10.55 9.47
CA TYR A 22 -6.13 -10.38 8.76
C TYR A 22 -6.33 -8.91 8.40
N SER A 23 -7.30 -8.61 7.53
CA SER A 23 -7.68 -7.25 7.17
C SER A 23 -9.20 -7.11 7.29
N GLU A 24 -9.64 -6.04 7.93
CA GLU A 24 -11.06 -5.72 8.11
C GLU A 24 -11.49 -4.56 7.21
N GLY A 25 -10.52 -3.75 6.76
CA GLY A 25 -10.74 -2.59 5.91
C GLY A 25 -10.52 -2.83 4.41
N GLY A 26 -10.54 -1.75 3.63
CA GLY A 26 -10.09 -1.75 2.24
C GLY A 26 -11.08 -2.25 1.18
N LEU A 27 -12.29 -2.69 1.55
CA LEU A 27 -13.32 -3.13 0.58
C LEU A 27 -13.62 -2.05 -0.49
N ALA A 28 -13.68 -0.79 -0.08
CA ALA A 28 -13.90 0.33 -1.00
C ALA A 28 -12.79 0.45 -2.04
N ASP A 29 -11.52 0.25 -1.65
CA ASP A 29 -10.37 0.37 -2.55
C ASP A 29 -10.23 -0.86 -3.45
N ILE A 30 -10.54 -2.05 -2.95
CA ILE A 30 -10.66 -3.28 -3.75
C ILE A 30 -11.74 -3.11 -4.83
N ASN A 31 -12.91 -2.58 -4.47
CA ASN A 31 -14.00 -2.37 -5.43
C ASN A 31 -13.64 -1.35 -6.51
N LYS A 32 -12.90 -0.28 -6.17
CA LYS A 32 -12.37 0.68 -7.17
C LYS A 32 -11.37 -0.01 -8.10
N LEU A 33 -10.48 -0.85 -7.56
CA LEU A 33 -9.51 -1.58 -8.36
C LEU A 33 -10.16 -2.58 -9.31
N ASP A 34 -11.19 -3.30 -8.84
CA ASP A 34 -11.98 -4.22 -9.65
C ASP A 34 -12.75 -3.49 -10.78
N ALA A 35 -13.38 -2.36 -10.46
CA ALA A 35 -14.03 -1.52 -11.48
C ALA A 35 -13.05 -1.03 -12.55
N LEU A 36 -11.82 -0.67 -12.15
CA LEU A 36 -10.76 -0.30 -13.09
C LEU A 36 -10.39 -1.48 -14.00
N PHE A 37 -10.17 -2.68 -13.45
CA PHE A 37 -9.86 -3.87 -14.26
C PHE A 37 -10.97 -4.19 -15.26
N LYS A 38 -12.24 -4.08 -14.84
CA LYS A 38 -13.40 -4.24 -15.73
C LYS A 38 -13.40 -3.20 -16.85
N SER A 39 -13.14 -1.92 -16.54
CA SER A 39 -13.08 -0.85 -17.54
C SER A 39 -11.95 -1.05 -18.56
N LEU A 40 -10.87 -1.73 -18.17
CA LEU A 40 -9.74 -2.07 -19.03
C LEU A 40 -9.94 -3.39 -19.80
N GLY A 41 -11.10 -4.04 -19.66
CA GLY A 41 -11.40 -5.31 -20.32
C GLY A 41 -10.54 -6.48 -19.83
N PHE A 42 -10.06 -6.45 -18.58
CA PHE A 42 -9.27 -7.56 -18.04
C PHE A 42 -10.14 -8.80 -17.86
N THR A 43 -9.59 -9.96 -18.21
CA THR A 43 -10.13 -11.24 -17.77
C THR A 43 -9.86 -11.43 -16.29
N GLN A 44 -10.66 -12.27 -15.61
CA GLN A 44 -10.44 -12.60 -14.19
C GLN A 44 -9.00 -13.07 -13.93
N LYS A 45 -8.48 -13.98 -14.78
CA LYS A 45 -7.10 -14.49 -14.66
C LYS A 45 -6.05 -13.37 -14.70
N LYS A 46 -6.27 -12.34 -15.54
CA LYS A 46 -5.36 -11.19 -15.66
C LYS A 46 -5.48 -10.28 -14.44
N ALA A 47 -6.71 -10.02 -13.98
CA ALA A 47 -6.96 -9.27 -12.75
C ALA A 47 -6.32 -9.94 -11.53
N ASP A 48 -6.52 -11.25 -11.35
CA ASP A 48 -5.93 -12.04 -10.26
C ASP A 48 -4.40 -11.98 -10.28
N SER A 49 -3.80 -12.08 -11.47
CA SER A 49 -2.34 -11.98 -11.64
C SER A 49 -1.84 -10.58 -11.26
N GLN A 50 -2.57 -9.53 -11.63
CA GLN A 50 -2.24 -8.15 -11.26
C GLN A 50 -2.37 -7.92 -9.76
N VAL A 51 -3.42 -8.45 -9.12
CA VAL A 51 -3.63 -8.36 -7.66
C VAL A 51 -2.48 -9.06 -6.93
N ARG A 52 -2.15 -10.30 -7.30
CA ARG A 52 -1.04 -11.04 -6.68
C ARG A 52 0.29 -10.31 -6.82
N TRP A 53 0.57 -9.78 -8.02
CA TRP A 53 1.76 -8.98 -8.27
C TRP A 53 1.79 -7.73 -7.37
N ALA A 54 0.68 -7.00 -7.27
CA ALA A 54 0.59 -5.79 -6.49
C ALA A 54 0.70 -6.04 -4.98
N VAL A 55 0.04 -7.08 -4.45
CA VAL A 55 0.17 -7.48 -3.04
C VAL A 55 1.62 -7.82 -2.71
N LEU A 56 2.29 -8.63 -3.54
CA LEU A 56 3.68 -9.02 -3.30
C LEU A 56 4.61 -7.80 -3.28
N ASN A 57 4.53 -6.93 -4.29
CA ASN A 57 5.39 -5.74 -4.36
C ASN A 57 5.12 -4.78 -3.21
N THR A 58 3.84 -4.60 -2.86
CA THR A 58 3.45 -3.74 -1.73
C THR A 58 3.96 -4.31 -0.41
N ALA A 59 3.84 -5.62 -0.19
CA ALA A 59 4.36 -6.27 1.00
C ALA A 59 5.89 -6.14 1.11
N LEU A 60 6.62 -6.24 0.00
CA LEU A 60 8.07 -6.05 -0.02
C LEU A 60 8.46 -4.62 0.37
N ILE A 61 7.78 -3.59 -0.17
CA ILE A 61 8.02 -2.19 0.19
C ILE A 61 7.71 -1.95 1.68
N LEU A 62 6.55 -2.41 2.15
CA LEU A 62 6.11 -2.19 3.54
C LEU A 62 7.00 -2.91 4.57
N ARG A 63 7.60 -4.04 4.20
CA ARG A 63 8.57 -4.76 5.04
C ARG A 63 9.94 -4.11 5.02
N ARG A 64 10.42 -3.68 3.84
CA ARG A 64 11.70 -2.98 3.71
C ARG A 64 11.73 -1.71 4.56
N HIS A 65 10.67 -0.91 4.47
CA HIS A 65 10.58 0.37 5.18
C HIS A 65 9.64 0.28 6.38
N GLU A 66 9.72 -0.80 7.15
CA GLU A 66 8.87 -1.03 8.33
C GLU A 66 9.02 0.10 9.37
N GLU A 67 10.25 0.56 9.62
CA GLU A 67 10.50 1.65 10.57
C GLU A 67 9.87 2.97 10.12
N ALA A 68 10.05 3.34 8.85
CA ALA A 68 9.44 4.56 8.29
C ALA A 68 7.92 4.49 8.34
N ARG A 69 7.34 3.32 8.03
CA ARG A 69 5.89 3.08 8.11
C ARG A 69 5.37 3.22 9.55
N ALA A 70 6.08 2.70 10.54
CA ALA A 70 5.69 2.78 11.95
C ALA A 70 5.73 4.22 12.46
N LYS A 71 6.83 4.95 12.23
CA LYS A 71 6.97 6.36 12.62
C LYS A 71 5.94 7.26 11.93
N LEU A 72 5.66 7.00 10.65
CA LEU A 72 4.60 7.69 9.93
C LEU A 72 3.24 7.47 10.58
N ALA A 73 2.90 6.22 10.93
CA ALA A 73 1.63 5.91 11.60
C ALA A 73 1.52 6.63 12.95
N ASP A 74 2.60 6.69 13.73
CA ASP A 74 2.64 7.42 15.00
C ASP A 74 2.43 8.92 14.78
N ALA A 75 3.14 9.54 13.83
CA ALA A 75 2.98 10.95 13.49
C ALA A 75 1.53 11.29 13.06
N MET A 76 0.94 10.45 12.21
CA MET A 76 -0.45 10.58 11.79
C MET A 76 -1.42 10.45 12.98
N SER A 77 -1.19 9.49 13.88
CA SER A 77 -2.02 9.29 15.07
C SER A 77 -1.99 10.48 16.03
N MET A 78 -0.85 11.19 16.09
CA MET A 78 -0.67 12.42 16.85
C MET A 78 -1.27 13.66 16.16
N GLY A 79 -1.89 13.50 14.98
CA GLY A 79 -2.47 14.60 14.21
C GLY A 79 -1.43 15.58 13.67
N LYS A 80 -0.20 15.11 13.40
CA LYS A 80 0.85 15.95 12.80
C LYS A 80 0.44 16.40 11.39
N SER A 81 1.05 17.48 10.92
CA SER A 81 0.80 17.99 9.57
C SER A 81 1.29 17.02 8.49
N VAL A 82 0.75 17.14 7.29
CA VAL A 82 1.21 16.36 6.13
C VAL A 82 2.69 16.61 5.85
N GLY A 83 3.16 17.87 5.98
CA GLY A 83 4.59 18.20 5.83
C GLY A 83 5.46 17.42 6.80
N PHE A 84 5.10 17.40 8.09
CA PHE A 84 5.81 16.62 9.10
C PHE A 84 5.81 15.11 8.79
N CYS A 85 4.71 14.59 8.24
CA CYS A 85 4.64 13.19 7.83
C CYS A 85 5.58 12.88 6.66
N ILE A 86 5.76 13.81 5.72
CA ILE A 86 6.72 13.68 4.61
C ILE A 86 8.14 13.69 5.17
N ASP A 87 8.48 14.67 6.01
CA ASP A 87 9.80 14.77 6.64
C ASP A 87 10.13 13.47 7.41
N THR A 88 9.16 12.94 8.15
CA THR A 88 9.31 11.67 8.89
C THR A 88 9.67 10.49 7.98
N ILE A 89 9.06 10.42 6.79
CA ILE A 89 9.37 9.37 5.81
C ILE A 89 10.79 9.58 5.26
N GLU A 90 11.10 10.79 4.80
CA GLU A 90 12.39 11.13 4.17
C GLU A 90 13.57 10.96 5.13
N GLU A 91 13.42 11.33 6.41
CA GLU A 91 14.47 11.18 7.43
C GLU A 91 14.67 9.73 7.90
N THR A 92 13.68 8.85 7.69
CA THR A 92 13.75 7.46 8.16
C THR A 92 14.19 6.47 7.07
N ILE A 93 13.96 6.78 5.80
CA ILE A 93 14.39 5.92 4.70
C ILE A 93 15.90 6.12 4.46
N ASP A 94 16.66 5.03 4.41
CA ASP A 94 18.07 5.06 4.02
C ASP A 94 18.18 5.26 2.49
N GLU A 95 19.12 6.11 2.04
CA GLU A 95 19.43 6.27 0.61
C GLU A 95 19.83 4.95 -0.04
N ALA A 96 20.37 3.99 0.71
CA ALA A 96 20.71 2.66 0.23
C ALA A 96 19.49 1.77 -0.09
N ASP A 97 18.30 2.13 0.40
CA ASP A 97 17.06 1.36 0.21
C ASP A 97 16.20 1.82 -0.99
N ILE A 98 16.59 2.92 -1.64
CA ILE A 98 15.93 3.56 -2.81
C ILE A 98 16.43 2.96 -4.12
#